data_AF-A0A2C9L356-F1
#
_entry.id   AF-A0A2C9L356-F1
#
_cell.length_a   1.000
_cell.length_b   1.000
_cell.length_c   1.000
_cell.angle_alpha   90.00
_cell.angle_beta   90.00
_cell.angle_gamma   90.00
#
_symmetry.space_group_name_H-M   'P 1'
#
loop_
_entity.id
_entity.type
_entity.pdbx_description
1 polymer ?
#
loop_
_entity_poly.entity_id
_entity_poly.type
_entity_poly.pdbx_seq_one_letter_code
_entity_poly.pdbx_strand_id
1 'polypeptide(L)'
;MVILDINIVDIEIDYDFLFIFDGPTFGSSLLANLTGNINFTSSPKKISSSTNELLVYFRTDSVKTRTGFNASYNIQERLLGSFCSSTIVCSYGLNCIDRKCNCSTNEYFDPSSRTCMN
;
A
#
# COMPACT_ATOMS: atom_id res chain seq x y z
N MET A 1 -2.43 5.78 3.71
CA MET A 1 -1.76 4.69 2.97
C MET A 1 -2.70 4.06 1.98
N VAL A 2 -2.15 3.39 0.98
CA VAL A 2 -2.91 2.55 0.05
C VAL A 2 -2.97 1.14 0.63
N ILE A 3 -4.17 0.57 0.66
CA ILE A 3 -4.40 -0.85 0.93
C ILE A 3 -4.84 -1.47 -0.39
N LEU A 4 -4.06 -2.42 -0.89
CA LEU A 4 -4.36 -3.21 -2.08
C LEU A 4 -4.93 -4.55 -1.65
N ASP A 5 -6.14 -4.86 -2.10
CA ASP A 5 -6.80 -6.14 -1.93
C ASP A 5 -6.70 -6.91 -3.26
N ILE A 6 -5.90 -7.99 -3.28
CA ILE A 6 -5.78 -8.86 -4.45
C ILE A 6 -6.82 -9.98 -4.33
N ASN A 7 -7.66 -10.11 -5.35
CA ASN A 7 -8.79 -11.04 -5.36
C ASN A 7 -8.45 -12.33 -6.13
N ILE A 8 -7.84 -12.21 -7.31
CA ILE A 8 -7.47 -13.34 -8.17
C ILE A 8 -6.14 -13.02 -8.85
N VAL A 9 -5.28 -14.02 -8.97
CA VAL A 9 -4.14 -14.05 -9.88
C VAL A 9 -4.26 -15.32 -10.71
N ASP A 10 -4.29 -15.20 -12.02
CA ASP A 10 -4.24 -16.31 -12.97
C ASP A 10 -3.29 -15.91 -14.09
N ILE A 11 -2.00 -16.19 -13.87
CA ILE A 11 -0.89 -15.89 -14.77
C ILE A 11 0.00 -17.12 -14.95
N GLU A 12 0.87 -17.14 -15.96
CA GLU A 12 1.73 -18.30 -16.19
C GLU A 12 2.72 -18.50 -15.03
N ILE A 13 2.73 -19.70 -14.45
CA ILE A 13 3.61 -20.03 -13.33
C ILE A 13 5.07 -20.01 -13.78
N ASP A 14 5.93 -19.31 -13.04
CA ASP A 14 7.37 -19.18 -13.26
C ASP A 14 7.83 -18.33 -14.47
N TYR A 15 6.90 -17.79 -15.27
CA TYR A 15 7.21 -16.96 -16.45
C TYR A 15 6.59 -15.55 -16.36
N ASP A 16 5.33 -15.47 -15.93
CA ASP A 16 4.63 -14.22 -15.69
C ASP A 16 4.66 -13.86 -14.20
N PHE A 17 4.79 -12.57 -13.89
CA PHE A 17 4.91 -12.12 -12.51
C PHE A 17 4.13 -10.82 -12.27
N LEU A 18 3.46 -10.77 -11.12
CA LEU A 18 2.86 -9.56 -10.58
C LEU A 18 3.66 -9.11 -9.34
N PHE A 19 4.35 -7.99 -9.47
CA PHE A 19 5.14 -7.38 -8.41
C PHE A 19 4.41 -6.19 -7.79
N ILE A 20 4.50 -6.06 -6.47
CA ILE A 20 3.94 -4.95 -5.71
C ILE A 20 5.05 -4.33 -4.88
N PHE A 21 5.32 -3.04 -5.07
CA PHE A 21 6.37 -2.30 -4.35
C PHE A 21 5.81 -1.19 -3.46
N ASP A 22 6.44 -0.97 -2.32
CA ASP A 22 6.10 0.03 -1.31
C ASP A 22 6.63 1.43 -1.67
N GLY A 23 6.02 2.02 -2.69
CA GLY A 23 6.38 3.34 -3.22
C GLY A 23 6.34 3.37 -4.75
N PRO A 24 6.74 4.49 -5.37
CA PRO A 24 6.45 4.76 -6.77
C PRO A 24 7.45 4.15 -7.77
N THR A 25 8.51 3.47 -7.31
CA THR A 25 9.62 3.03 -8.19
C THR A 25 10.01 1.58 -7.99
N PHE A 26 10.78 1.03 -8.94
CA PHE A 26 11.40 -0.30 -8.81
C PHE A 26 12.49 -0.37 -7.72
N GLY A 27 12.98 0.77 -7.21
CA GLY A 27 13.90 0.83 -6.08
C GLY A 27 13.21 0.78 -4.72
N SER A 28 11.88 0.88 -4.68
CA SER A 28 11.08 0.76 -3.46
C SER A 28 11.07 -0.68 -2.92
N SER A 29 10.74 -0.87 -1.64
CA SER A 29 10.71 -2.20 -1.01
C SER A 29 9.68 -3.11 -1.67
N LEU A 30 10.06 -4.34 -2.05
CA LEU A 30 9.13 -5.32 -2.63
C LEU A 30 8.21 -5.89 -1.53
N LEU A 31 6.90 -5.68 -1.67
CA LEU A 31 5.87 -6.17 -0.76
C LEU A 31 5.34 -7.56 -1.14
N ALA A 32 5.25 -7.84 -2.44
CA ALA A 32 4.81 -9.14 -2.94
C ALA A 32 5.32 -9.40 -4.36
N ASN A 33 5.57 -10.69 -4.64
CA ASN A 33 5.83 -11.24 -5.95
C ASN A 33 4.89 -12.45 -6.13
N LEU A 34 3.96 -12.37 -7.08
CA LEU A 34 2.91 -13.36 -7.27
C LEU A 34 3.01 -13.97 -8.68
N THR A 35 2.71 -15.26 -8.77
CA THR A 35 2.74 -16.07 -10.00
C THR A 35 1.74 -17.22 -9.91
N GLY A 36 1.33 -17.76 -11.06
CA GLY A 36 0.46 -18.94 -11.13
C GLY A 36 -1.03 -18.63 -10.99
N ASN A 37 -1.80 -19.62 -10.52
CA ASN A 37 -3.25 -19.53 -10.35
C ASN A 37 -3.61 -19.56 -8.86
N ILE A 38 -3.98 -18.40 -8.31
CA ILE A 38 -4.32 -18.19 -6.92
C ILE A 38 -5.66 -17.47 -6.81
N ASN A 39 -6.59 -18.06 -6.06
CA ASN A 39 -7.92 -17.49 -5.82
C ASN A 39 -8.02 -17.03 -4.36
N PHE A 40 -8.14 -15.72 -4.15
CA PHE A 40 -8.30 -15.07 -2.86
C PHE A 40 -9.72 -14.54 -2.65
N THR A 41 -10.71 -14.93 -3.44
CA THR A 41 -12.06 -14.35 -3.37
C THR A 41 -12.76 -14.56 -2.02
N SER A 42 -12.47 -15.67 -1.32
CA SER A 42 -12.97 -15.92 0.05
C SER A 42 -12.18 -15.19 1.14
N SER A 43 -10.95 -14.76 0.84
CA SER A 43 -10.08 -14.00 1.76
C SER A 43 -9.04 -13.21 0.95
N PRO A 44 -9.37 -11.98 0.51
CA PRO A 44 -8.48 -11.20 -0.34
C PRO A 44 -7.11 -11.01 0.29
N LYS A 45 -6.05 -11.17 -0.50
CA LYS A 45 -4.69 -10.92 -0.02
C LYS A 45 -4.52 -9.41 0.14
N LYS A 46 -4.46 -8.95 1.39
CA LYS A 46 -4.24 -7.55 1.72
C LYS A 46 -2.75 -7.20 1.72
N ILE A 47 -2.40 -6.13 1.03
CA ILE A 47 -1.07 -5.53 1.01
C ILE A 47 -1.23 -4.06 1.40
N SER A 48 -0.45 -3.59 2.38
CA SER A 48 -0.50 -2.21 2.87
C SER A 48 0.80 -1.49 2.57
N SER A 49 0.70 -0.27 2.04
CA SER A 49 1.87 0.59 1.84
C SER A 49 2.25 1.35 3.12
N SER A 50 3.52 1.72 3.22
CA SER A 50 4.01 2.65 4.23
C SER A 50 3.67 4.11 3.91
N THR A 51 3.51 4.47 2.63
CA THR A 51 3.17 5.82 2.16
C THR A 51 1.79 5.86 1.51
N ASN A 52 1.46 6.93 0.78
CA ASN A 52 0.28 7.02 -0.07
C ASN A 52 0.51 6.51 -1.50
N GLU A 53 1.60 5.78 -1.74
CA GLU A 53 1.98 5.31 -3.07
C GLU A 53 2.29 3.81 -3.06
N LEU A 54 1.94 3.13 -4.15
CA LEU A 54 2.31 1.75 -4.48
C LEU A 54 2.61 1.67 -5.97
N LEU A 55 3.58 0.86 -6.34
CA LEU A 55 3.79 0.45 -7.73
C LEU A 55 3.32 -0.98 -7.91
N VAL A 56 2.36 -1.18 -8.81
CA VAL A 56 1.94 -2.50 -9.29
C VAL A 56 2.54 -2.71 -10.68
N TYR A 57 3.40 -3.71 -10.82
CA TYR A 57 4.10 -4.01 -12.06
C TYR A 57 3.78 -5.43 -12.51
N PHE A 58 3.15 -5.55 -13.68
CA PHE A 58 2.83 -6.81 -14.32
C PHE A 58 3.79 -7.07 -15.48
N ARG A 59 4.54 -8.17 -15.41
CA ARG A 59 5.49 -8.61 -16.43
C ARG A 59 5.05 -9.94 -17.00
N THR A 60 5.00 -10.03 -18.32
CA THR A 60 4.62 -11.24 -19.06
C THR A 60 5.55 -11.49 -20.24
N ASP A 61 5.59 -12.73 -20.73
CA ASP A 61 6.23 -13.09 -21.98
C ASP A 61 5.23 -13.25 -23.15
N SER A 62 5.68 -13.77 -24.29
CA SER A 62 4.84 -13.93 -25.48
C SER A 62 4.36 -15.37 -25.71
N VAL A 63 4.51 -16.28 -24.74
CA VAL A 63 4.32 -17.72 -24.95
C VAL A 63 2.91 -18.14 -24.56
N LYS A 64 2.44 -17.79 -23.36
CA LYS A 64 1.15 -18.28 -22.85
C LYS A 64 0.30 -17.18 -22.23
N THR A 65 -0.91 -17.05 -22.73
CA THR A 65 -1.89 -16.10 -22.18
C THR A 65 -2.76 -16.75 -21.11
N ARG A 66 -3.03 -16.01 -20.03
CA ARG A 66 -3.98 -16.33 -18.96
C ARG A 66 -4.92 -15.15 -18.70
N THR A 67 -5.84 -15.27 -17.76
CA THR A 67 -6.84 -14.20 -17.52
C THR A 67 -6.28 -12.96 -16.82
N GLY A 68 -5.10 -13.04 -16.21
CA GLY A 68 -4.42 -11.91 -15.60
C GLY A 68 -4.68 -11.84 -14.09
N PHE A 69 -4.96 -10.65 -13.58
CA PHE A 69 -5.21 -10.45 -12.16
C PHE A 69 -6.38 -9.49 -11.92
N ASN A 70 -7.00 -9.62 -10.75
CA ASN A 70 -8.03 -8.72 -10.26
C ASN A 70 -7.61 -8.19 -8.88
N ALA A 71 -7.56 -6.87 -8.75
CA ALA A 71 -7.28 -6.20 -7.49
C ALA A 71 -8.12 -4.93 -7.35
N SER A 72 -8.42 -4.58 -6.11
CA SER A 72 -9.03 -3.30 -5.72
C SER A 72 -8.13 -2.58 -4.73
N TYR A 73 -8.19 -1.25 -4.68
CA TYR A 73 -7.44 -0.47 -3.71
C TYR A 73 -8.38 0.44 -2.93
N ASN A 74 -7.99 0.70 -1.68
CA ASN A 74 -8.65 1.64 -0.80
C ASN A 74 -7.60 2.56 -0.17
N ILE A 75 -7.95 3.83 0.02
CA ILE A 75 -7.09 4.77 0.73
C ILE A 75 -7.54 4.79 2.18
N GLN A 76 -6.65 4.41 3.08
CA GLN A 76 -6.85 4.68 4.49
C GLN A 76 -6.27 6.07 4.79
N GLU A 77 -7.18 7.02 4.95
CA GLU A 77 -6.95 8.35 5.51
C GLU A 77 -6.26 8.19 6.88
N ARG A 78 -4.98 8.55 6.96
CA ARG A 78 -4.22 8.55 8.22
C ARG A 78 -4.23 9.97 8.77
N LEU A 79 -5.26 10.29 9.52
CA LEU A 79 -5.57 11.66 9.92
C LEU A 79 -5.09 11.97 11.34
N LEU A 80 -5.07 13.26 11.65
CA LEU A 80 -4.99 13.78 13.02
C LEU A 80 -5.99 13.04 13.94
N GLY A 81 -5.51 12.57 15.08
CA GLY A 81 -6.31 11.85 16.08
C GLY A 81 -6.57 10.37 15.77
N SER A 82 -6.14 9.85 14.62
CA SER A 82 -6.29 8.43 14.26
C SER A 82 -5.44 7.53 15.17
N PHE A 83 -5.94 6.34 15.50
CA PHE A 83 -5.15 5.37 16.25
C PHE A 83 -3.92 4.91 15.48
N CYS A 84 -2.79 4.80 16.17
CA CYS A 84 -1.52 4.39 15.59
C CYS A 84 -0.76 3.41 16.49
N SER A 85 0.01 2.53 15.87
CA SER A 85 0.97 1.63 16.53
C SER A 85 2.43 2.10 16.36
N SER A 86 2.72 2.93 15.34
CA SER A 86 3.99 3.61 15.12
C SER A 86 3.80 4.83 14.21
N THR A 87 4.79 5.73 14.14
CA THR A 87 4.71 6.97 13.34
C THR A 87 4.46 6.71 11.86
N ILE A 88 4.90 5.57 11.33
CA ILE A 88 4.63 5.20 9.93
C ILE A 88 3.13 5.04 9.66
N VAL A 89 2.28 4.88 10.68
CA VAL A 89 0.82 4.79 10.56
C VAL A 89 0.17 6.17 10.43
N CYS A 90 0.92 7.24 10.64
CA CYS A 90 0.42 8.61 10.54
C CYS A 90 0.76 9.21 9.18
N SER A 91 0.02 10.24 8.74
CA SER A 91 0.34 11.03 7.55
C SER A 91 0.60 12.49 7.92
N TYR A 92 0.95 13.32 6.93
CA TYR A 92 1.01 14.78 7.10
C TYR A 92 2.05 15.25 8.13
N GLY A 93 3.15 14.48 8.29
CA GLY A 93 4.21 14.78 9.26
C GLY A 93 3.82 14.52 10.72
N LEU A 94 2.65 13.91 10.97
CA LEU A 94 2.18 13.58 12.31
C LEU A 94 3.01 12.44 12.93
N ASN A 95 3.24 12.52 14.23
CA ASN A 95 3.90 11.51 15.04
C ASN A 95 2.87 10.60 15.74
N CYS A 96 3.25 9.36 16.02
CA CYS A 96 2.43 8.49 16.85
C CYS A 96 2.71 8.77 18.33
N ILE A 97 1.84 9.54 18.98
CA ILE A 97 1.96 9.97 20.37
C ILE A 97 0.74 9.44 21.13
N ASP A 98 0.96 8.69 22.20
CA ASP A 98 -0.12 8.08 23.00
C ASP A 98 -1.13 7.27 22.18
N ARG A 99 -0.61 6.50 21.21
CA ARG A 99 -1.40 5.71 20.24
C ARG A 99 -2.32 6.56 19.36
N LYS A 100 -2.08 7.85 19.21
CA LYS A 100 -2.78 8.73 18.27
C LYS A 100 -1.81 9.50 17.38
N CYS A 101 -2.20 9.69 16.12
CA CYS A 101 -1.47 10.55 15.21
C CYS A 101 -1.66 12.02 15.60
N ASN A 102 -0.60 12.68 16.03
CA ASN A 102 -0.64 14.08 16.44
C ASN A 102 0.64 14.82 16.03
N CYS A 103 0.58 16.15 15.99
CA CYS A 103 1.78 16.96 15.87
C CYS A 103 2.65 16.84 17.13
N SER A 104 3.92 17.20 17.01
CA SER A 104 4.83 17.23 18.16
C SER A 104 4.32 18.24 19.21
N THR A 105 4.78 18.14 20.46
CA THR A 105 4.25 18.95 21.58
C THR A 105 4.32 20.47 21.39
N ASN A 106 5.12 20.95 20.45
CA ASN A 106 5.32 22.38 20.16
C ASN A 106 4.73 22.81 18.81
N GLU A 107 3.91 21.97 18.19
CA GLU A 107 3.37 22.20 16.86
C GLU A 107 1.84 22.11 16.88
N TYR A 108 1.19 22.83 15.98
CA TYR A 108 -0.23 22.68 15.67
C TYR A 108 -0.42 22.15 14.24
N PHE A 109 -1.51 21.43 14.01
CA PHE A 109 -1.85 20.95 12.69
C PHE A 109 -2.57 22.04 11.89
N ASP A 110 -2.01 22.45 10.76
CA ASP A 110 -2.68 23.34 9.81
C ASP A 110 -3.50 22.54 8.78
N PRO A 111 -4.84 22.63 8.79
CA PRO A 111 -5.68 21.93 7.83
C PRO A 111 -5.49 22.40 6.38
N SER A 112 -5.03 23.64 6.17
CA SER A 112 -4.87 24.22 4.84
C SER A 112 -3.64 23.66 4.12
N SER A 113 -2.49 23.67 4.77
CA SER A 113 -1.25 23.10 4.23
C SER A 113 -1.12 21.59 4.48
N ARG A 114 -1.93 21.01 5.37
CA ARG A 114 -1.83 19.62 5.85
C ARG A 114 -0.43 19.32 6.39
N THR A 115 0.09 20.21 7.23
CA THR A 115 1.39 20.07 7.88
C THR A 115 1.34 20.50 9.34
N CYS A 116 2.24 19.96 10.16
CA CYS A 116 2.50 20.49 11.50
C CYS A 116 3.35 21.75 11.40
N MET A 117 2.92 22.81 12.06
CA MET A 117 3.58 24.11 12.09
C MET A 117 3.85 24.52 13.54
N ASN A 118 4.91 25.31 13.78
CA ASN A 118 5.23 25.87 15.10
C ASN A 118 4.29 27.03 15.46
#